data_AF-A0A381J6Q8-F1
#
_entry.id   AF-A0A381J6Q8-F1
#
_cell.length_a   1.000
_cell.length_b   1.000
_cell.length_c   1.000
_cell.angle_alpha   90.00
_cell.angle_beta   90.00
_cell.angle_gamma   90.00
#
_symmetry.space_group_name_H-M   'P 1'
#
loop_
_entity.id
_entity.type
_entity.pdbx_description
1 polymer ?
#
loop_
_entity_poly.entity_id
_entity_poly.type
_entity_poly.pdbx_seq_one_letter_code
_entity_poly.pdbx_strand_id
1 'polypeptide(L)'
;MKYTKIEYIIKKYYKRKEWNELKKVLGYHLDARILFFGLIKKFKEDEIVALSSQLSYSLVLSFFPFLIFLLTMIGFLSLDSVQVLKALEAFLPLSVYDLVSSIVLDIVESQNGSLLSLSLILSIWSASAGFSAVIRGLNKAYNQNETRGFIRVKLISILFTMTIVVIIIVNLILLVFGGVIRGFLLKYDYFSPGFITWIWGALKYVIIIFTTNFLFAVLYRYTPAKRLTWKEVIPGAVFTTISWIGVSLGFSYYVNNFNNFSRFYGSIGAVIVLMTWVFLSSIIMLIGGEINALIALMEEKSRIS
;
A
#
# COMPACT_ATOMS: atom_id res chain seq x y z
N MET A 1 24.13 -35.89 17.73
CA MET A 1 24.66 -34.68 17.03
C MET A 1 23.55 -33.63 17.03
N LYS A 2 23.56 -32.71 18.00
CA LYS A 2 22.51 -31.67 18.16
C LYS A 2 22.70 -30.61 17.07
N TYR A 3 21.87 -30.64 16.04
CA TYR A 3 21.75 -29.49 15.14
C TYR A 3 21.28 -28.29 15.96
N THR A 4 21.89 -27.13 15.77
CA THR A 4 21.35 -25.91 16.39
C THR A 4 19.96 -25.66 15.79
N LYS A 5 19.01 -25.25 16.62
CA LYS A 5 17.58 -25.20 16.27
C LYS A 5 17.29 -24.45 14.96
N ILE A 6 18.12 -23.46 14.67
CA ILE A 6 18.10 -22.63 13.47
C ILE A 6 18.55 -23.39 12.21
N GLU A 7 19.54 -24.29 12.31
CA GLU A 7 19.96 -25.15 11.18
C GLU A 7 18.81 -26.03 10.67
N TYR A 8 17.95 -26.52 11.56
CA TYR A 8 16.79 -27.31 11.18
C TYR A 8 15.74 -26.49 10.42
N ILE A 9 15.54 -25.22 10.81
CA ILE A 9 14.63 -24.30 10.11
C ILE A 9 15.06 -24.15 8.67
N ILE A 10 16.34 -23.88 8.46
CA ILE A 10 16.88 -23.56 7.15
C ILE A 10 16.97 -24.83 6.28
N LYS A 11 17.32 -26.00 6.85
CA LYS A 11 17.29 -27.28 6.12
C LYS A 11 15.92 -27.68 5.60
N LYS A 12 14.83 -27.31 6.30
CA LYS A 12 13.46 -27.59 5.82
C LYS A 12 13.14 -26.78 4.56
N TYR A 13 13.73 -25.60 4.41
CA TYR A 13 13.51 -24.72 3.26
C TYR A 13 14.55 -24.91 2.15
N TYR A 14 15.79 -25.30 2.45
CA TYR A 14 16.88 -25.41 1.48
C TYR A 14 17.21 -26.86 1.12
N LYS A 15 17.45 -27.12 -0.18
CA LYS A 15 17.98 -28.43 -0.60
C LYS A 15 19.33 -28.64 0.09
N ARG A 16 19.64 -29.90 0.42
CA ARG A 16 20.84 -30.30 1.19
C ARG A 16 22.15 -29.71 0.65
N LYS A 17 22.26 -29.48 -0.66
CA LYS A 17 23.43 -28.89 -1.33
C LYS A 17 23.56 -27.38 -1.06
N GLU A 18 22.46 -26.63 -1.17
CA GLU A 18 22.38 -25.18 -0.90
C GLU A 18 22.63 -24.87 0.58
N TRP A 19 22.17 -25.75 1.46
CA TRP A 19 22.37 -25.67 2.89
C TRP A 19 23.87 -25.65 3.28
N ASN A 20 24.66 -26.51 2.66
CA ASN A 20 26.10 -26.60 2.97
C ASN A 20 26.87 -25.36 2.51
N GLU A 21 26.45 -24.73 1.41
CA GLU A 21 27.02 -23.45 0.94
C GLU A 21 26.62 -22.29 1.87
N LEU A 22 25.35 -22.21 2.27
CA LEU A 22 24.88 -21.23 3.26
C LEU A 22 25.62 -21.36 4.59
N LYS A 23 25.82 -22.59 5.07
CA LYS A 23 26.54 -22.84 6.34
C LYS A 23 28.00 -22.37 6.29
N LYS A 24 28.67 -22.47 5.13
CA LYS A 24 30.03 -21.93 4.93
C LYS A 24 30.05 -20.40 4.97
N VAL A 25 29.02 -19.75 4.44
CA VAL A 25 28.94 -18.28 4.34
C VAL A 25 28.50 -17.63 5.66
N LEU A 26 27.65 -18.30 6.44
CA LEU A 26 26.80 -17.62 7.43
C LEU A 26 27.42 -17.30 8.79
N GLY A 27 28.24 -18.16 9.43
CA GLY A 27 28.83 -17.85 10.75
C GLY A 27 27.83 -17.39 11.84
N TYR A 28 28.31 -16.95 13.02
CA TYR A 28 27.47 -16.68 14.22
C TYR A 28 26.54 -15.44 14.15
N HIS A 29 26.57 -14.63 13.09
CA HIS A 29 25.64 -13.50 12.88
C HIS A 29 24.36 -13.96 12.13
N LEU A 30 23.66 -14.90 12.75
CA LEU A 30 22.78 -15.85 12.08
C LEU A 30 21.46 -15.22 11.58
N ASP A 31 20.81 -14.35 12.36
CA ASP A 31 19.41 -13.93 12.08
C ASP A 31 19.26 -13.00 10.87
N ALA A 32 20.08 -11.96 10.75
CA ALA A 32 19.98 -11.00 9.64
C ALA A 32 20.35 -11.64 8.30
N ARG A 33 21.38 -12.49 8.31
CA ARG A 33 21.82 -13.19 7.09
C ARG A 33 20.83 -14.27 6.67
N ILE A 34 20.21 -15.00 7.62
CA ILE A 34 19.10 -15.92 7.31
C ILE A 34 17.95 -15.17 6.67
N LEU A 35 17.56 -14.03 7.23
CA LEU A 35 16.48 -13.22 6.70
C LEU A 35 16.79 -12.77 5.27
N PHE A 36 18.02 -12.31 5.00
CA PHE A 36 18.45 -11.89 3.67
C PHE A 36 18.42 -13.04 2.64
N PHE A 37 19.12 -14.15 2.89
CA PHE A 37 19.15 -15.27 1.94
C PHE A 37 17.77 -15.92 1.81
N GLY A 38 17.05 -16.09 2.93
CA GLY A 38 15.67 -16.56 2.96
C GLY A 38 14.77 -15.72 2.08
N LEU A 39 14.87 -14.38 2.15
CA LEU A 39 14.12 -13.46 1.33
C LEU A 39 14.46 -13.58 -0.16
N ILE A 40 15.75 -13.70 -0.54
CA ILE A 40 16.16 -13.90 -1.93
C ILE A 40 15.56 -15.19 -2.50
N LYS A 41 15.61 -16.27 -1.72
CA LYS A 41 15.06 -17.56 -2.13
C LYS A 41 13.55 -17.46 -2.34
N LYS A 42 12.86 -16.94 -1.34
CA LYS A 42 11.42 -16.68 -1.37
C LYS A 42 11.00 -15.80 -2.54
N PHE A 43 11.74 -14.73 -2.80
CA PHE A 43 11.50 -13.83 -3.92
C PHE A 43 11.44 -14.57 -5.27
N LYS A 44 12.32 -15.58 -5.44
CA LYS A 44 12.36 -16.43 -6.64
C LYS A 44 11.31 -17.53 -6.62
N GLU A 45 11.20 -18.29 -5.53
CA GLU A 45 10.30 -19.46 -5.44
C GLU A 45 8.81 -19.07 -5.43
N ASP A 46 8.48 -17.93 -4.82
CA ASP A 46 7.12 -17.39 -4.81
C ASP A 46 6.86 -16.48 -6.01
N GLU A 47 7.78 -16.41 -6.98
CA GLU A 47 7.62 -15.66 -8.25
C GLU A 47 7.11 -14.23 -8.04
N ILE A 48 7.68 -13.51 -7.07
CA ILE A 48 7.18 -12.22 -6.58
C ILE A 48 6.97 -11.21 -7.71
N VAL A 49 7.83 -11.22 -8.72
CA VAL A 49 7.70 -10.36 -9.91
C VAL A 49 6.42 -10.69 -10.69
N ALA A 50 6.15 -11.97 -10.95
CA ALA A 50 4.96 -12.40 -11.68
C ALA A 50 3.67 -12.11 -10.89
N LEU A 51 3.68 -12.40 -9.58
CA LEU A 51 2.56 -12.07 -8.68
C LEU A 51 2.32 -10.57 -8.63
N SER A 52 3.38 -9.75 -8.59
CA SER A 52 3.27 -8.29 -8.58
C SER A 52 2.67 -7.75 -9.87
N SER A 53 2.98 -8.36 -11.02
CA SER A 53 2.35 -8.02 -12.31
C SER A 53 0.85 -8.35 -12.33
N GLN A 54 0.47 -9.53 -11.82
CA GLN A 54 -0.95 -9.90 -11.71
C GLN A 54 -1.69 -8.95 -10.76
N LEU A 55 -1.05 -8.60 -9.64
CA LEU A 55 -1.60 -7.72 -8.63
C LEU A 55 -1.76 -6.30 -9.16
N SER A 56 -0.74 -5.77 -9.85
CA SER A 56 -0.79 -4.43 -10.41
C SER A 56 -1.87 -4.29 -11.47
N TYR A 57 -2.01 -5.27 -12.36
CA TYR A 57 -3.10 -5.33 -13.33
C TYR A 57 -4.48 -5.26 -12.64
N SER A 58 -4.68 -6.08 -11.60
CA SER A 58 -5.94 -6.12 -10.85
C SER A 58 -6.23 -4.81 -10.11
N LEU A 59 -5.20 -4.19 -9.51
CA LEU A 59 -5.31 -2.92 -8.80
C LEU A 59 -5.61 -1.76 -9.75
N VAL A 60 -5.00 -1.74 -10.93
CA VAL A 60 -5.24 -0.71 -11.96
C VAL A 60 -6.65 -0.82 -12.54
N LEU A 61 -7.15 -2.04 -12.80
CA LEU A 61 -8.56 -2.21 -13.20
C LEU A 61 -9.53 -1.76 -12.10
N SER A 62 -9.16 -1.96 -10.84
CA SER A 62 -9.97 -1.55 -9.69
C SER A 62 -9.87 -0.06 -9.36
N PHE A 63 -8.92 0.64 -9.97
CA PHE A 63 -8.64 2.05 -9.70
C PHE A 63 -9.80 2.95 -10.14
N PHE A 64 -10.37 2.74 -11.32
CA PHE A 64 -11.47 3.58 -11.80
C PHE A 64 -12.74 3.42 -10.97
N PRO A 65 -13.23 2.19 -10.66
CA PRO A 65 -14.36 2.04 -9.74
C PRO A 65 -14.06 2.59 -8.35
N PHE A 66 -12.82 2.44 -7.87
CA PHE A 66 -12.39 3.01 -6.59
C PHE A 66 -12.49 4.54 -6.60
N LEU A 67 -12.02 5.20 -7.66
CA LEU A 67 -12.10 6.64 -7.83
C LEU A 67 -13.56 7.10 -7.86
N ILE A 68 -14.42 6.45 -8.64
CA ILE A 68 -15.86 6.77 -8.68
C ILE A 68 -16.44 6.70 -7.27
N PHE A 69 -16.19 5.61 -6.55
CA PHE A 69 -16.68 5.45 -5.17
C PHE A 69 -16.15 6.54 -4.23
N LEU A 70 -14.84 6.82 -4.27
CA LEU A 70 -14.19 7.84 -3.46
C LEU A 70 -14.78 9.24 -3.73
N LEU A 71 -14.94 9.60 -5.00
CA LEU A 71 -15.48 10.90 -5.41
C LEU A 71 -16.94 11.07 -5.02
N THR A 72 -17.76 10.02 -5.18
CA THR A 72 -19.15 10.05 -4.70
C THR A 72 -19.21 10.21 -3.18
N MET A 73 -18.33 9.54 -2.42
CA MET A 73 -18.22 9.72 -0.96
C MET A 73 -17.80 11.14 -0.57
N ILE A 74 -16.89 11.75 -1.32
CA ILE A 74 -16.47 13.15 -1.13
C ILE A 74 -17.61 14.11 -1.46
N GLY A 75 -18.39 13.86 -2.51
CA GLY A 75 -19.57 14.67 -2.88
C GLY A 75 -20.62 14.77 -1.76
N PHE A 76 -20.79 13.70 -0.97
CA PHE A 76 -21.66 13.74 0.22
C PHE A 76 -21.18 14.65 1.35
N LEU A 77 -19.90 15.04 1.36
CA LEU A 77 -19.36 15.98 2.34
C LEU A 77 -19.69 17.45 1.98
N SER A 78 -20.47 17.69 0.91
CA SER A 78 -20.82 19.02 0.40
C SER A 78 -19.60 19.91 0.12
N LEU A 79 -18.49 19.28 -0.27
CA LEU A 79 -17.26 19.97 -0.64
C LEU A 79 -17.37 20.52 -2.07
N ASP A 80 -16.90 21.75 -2.25
CA ASP A 80 -16.84 22.40 -3.56
C ASP A 80 -15.88 21.65 -4.51
N SER A 81 -16.29 21.45 -5.77
CA SER A 81 -15.53 20.68 -6.77
C SER A 81 -14.12 21.27 -6.97
N VAL A 82 -13.98 22.59 -6.90
CA VAL A 82 -12.70 23.30 -6.99
C VAL A 82 -11.76 22.93 -5.84
N GLN A 83 -12.29 22.75 -4.62
CA GLN A 83 -11.47 22.36 -3.45
C GLN A 83 -10.99 20.92 -3.56
N VAL A 84 -11.86 20.02 -4.03
CA VAL A 84 -11.53 18.60 -4.27
C VAL A 84 -10.44 18.48 -5.34
N LEU A 85 -10.62 19.17 -6.47
CA LEU A 85 -9.65 19.20 -7.56
C LEU A 85 -8.29 19.73 -7.11
N LYS A 86 -8.24 20.87 -6.40
CA LYS A 86 -6.98 21.40 -5.84
C LYS A 86 -6.28 20.43 -4.90
N ALA A 87 -7.04 19.65 -4.11
CA ALA A 87 -6.45 18.66 -3.24
C ALA A 87 -5.89 17.46 -4.03
N LEU A 88 -6.60 17.01 -5.07
CA LEU A 88 -6.17 15.93 -5.95
C LEU A 88 -4.91 16.30 -6.76
N GLU A 89 -4.78 17.56 -7.20
CA GLU A 89 -3.59 18.09 -7.89
C GLU A 89 -2.31 17.88 -7.08
N ALA A 90 -2.38 17.92 -5.74
CA ALA A 90 -1.24 17.73 -4.86
C ALA A 90 -0.75 16.27 -4.75
N PHE A 91 -1.55 15.30 -5.18
CA PHE A 91 -1.26 13.86 -5.04
C PHE A 91 -1.17 13.11 -6.36
N LEU A 92 -1.78 13.63 -7.42
CA LEU A 92 -1.84 12.98 -8.71
C LEU A 92 -0.84 13.62 -9.67
N PRO A 93 -0.10 12.82 -10.47
CA PRO A 93 0.58 13.34 -11.65
C PRO A 93 -0.41 14.06 -12.57
N LEU A 94 0.03 15.12 -13.24
CA LEU A 94 -0.83 15.99 -14.09
C LEU A 94 -1.73 15.19 -15.06
N SER A 95 -1.18 14.16 -15.68
CA SER A 95 -1.89 13.32 -16.63
C SER A 95 -2.97 12.41 -16.00
N VAL A 96 -2.81 12.08 -14.72
CA VAL A 96 -3.85 11.35 -13.95
C VAL A 96 -4.90 12.34 -13.46
N TYR A 97 -4.48 13.56 -13.09
CA TYR A 97 -5.38 14.64 -12.69
C TYR A 97 -6.38 14.98 -13.81
N ASP A 98 -5.95 15.15 -15.07
CA ASP A 98 -6.85 15.47 -16.19
C ASP A 98 -7.92 14.38 -16.42
N LEU A 99 -7.53 13.12 -16.25
CA LEU A 99 -8.47 12.00 -16.36
C LEU A 99 -9.48 11.99 -15.21
N VAL A 100 -9.03 12.30 -13.99
CA VAL A 100 -9.88 12.29 -12.79
C VAL A 100 -10.79 13.53 -12.76
N SER A 101 -10.34 14.68 -13.24
CA SER A 101 -11.07 15.95 -13.13
C SER A 101 -12.38 15.97 -13.90
N SER A 102 -12.40 15.39 -15.11
CA SER A 102 -13.63 15.20 -15.89
C SER A 102 -14.67 14.36 -15.13
N ILE A 103 -14.24 13.27 -14.51
CA ILE A 103 -15.11 12.39 -13.70
C ILE A 103 -15.64 13.13 -12.46
N VAL A 104 -14.81 13.99 -11.83
CA VAL A 104 -15.22 14.80 -10.67
C VAL A 104 -16.34 15.77 -11.04
N LEU A 105 -16.18 16.51 -12.15
CA LEU A 105 -17.18 17.48 -12.58
C LEU A 105 -18.51 16.79 -12.89
N ASP A 106 -18.48 15.68 -13.63
CA ASP A 106 -19.67 14.91 -13.96
C ASP A 106 -20.39 14.39 -12.72
N ILE A 107 -19.67 13.85 -11.72
CA ILE A 107 -20.29 13.24 -10.53
C ILE A 107 -20.75 14.26 -9.51
N VAL A 108 -19.98 15.32 -9.28
CA VAL A 108 -20.30 16.33 -8.26
C VAL A 108 -21.43 17.25 -8.71
N GLU A 109 -21.53 17.54 -10.01
CA GLU A 109 -22.56 18.41 -10.58
C GLU A 109 -23.87 17.66 -10.93
N SER A 110 -23.84 16.35 -11.23
CA SER A 110 -25.05 15.58 -11.60
C SER A 110 -25.62 14.72 -10.45
N GLN A 111 -26.35 15.35 -9.52
CA GLN A 111 -26.90 14.68 -8.32
C GLN A 111 -28.27 13.99 -8.52
N ASN A 112 -28.34 12.91 -9.31
CA ASN A 112 -29.53 12.04 -9.33
C ASN A 112 -29.45 10.97 -8.22
N GLY A 113 -30.12 11.20 -7.09
CA GLY A 113 -29.98 10.38 -5.86
C GLY A 113 -30.23 8.86 -6.00
N SER A 114 -31.15 8.43 -6.88
CA SER A 114 -31.43 7.01 -7.15
C SER A 114 -30.26 6.33 -7.89
N LEU A 115 -29.75 6.95 -8.95
CA LEU A 115 -28.61 6.44 -9.73
C LEU A 115 -27.30 6.45 -8.92
N LEU A 116 -27.18 7.37 -7.96
CA LEU A 116 -26.05 7.47 -7.05
C LEU A 116 -25.93 6.23 -6.14
N SER A 117 -27.05 5.73 -5.63
CA SER A 117 -27.07 4.57 -4.72
C SER A 117 -26.61 3.27 -5.41
N LEU A 118 -27.07 3.04 -6.64
CA LEU A 118 -26.69 1.87 -7.43
C LEU A 118 -25.24 1.93 -7.90
N SER A 119 -24.79 3.10 -8.37
CA SER A 119 -23.40 3.30 -8.79
C SER A 119 -22.42 3.12 -7.63
N LEU A 120 -22.76 3.53 -6.40
CA LEU A 120 -21.96 3.26 -5.19
C LEU A 120 -21.78 1.77 -4.91
N ILE A 121 -22.87 0.99 -4.98
CA ILE A 121 -22.82 -0.45 -4.71
C ILE A 121 -21.97 -1.16 -5.79
N LEU A 122 -22.16 -0.81 -7.06
CA LEU A 122 -21.41 -1.40 -8.17
C LEU A 122 -19.93 -0.99 -8.13
N SER A 123 -19.65 0.27 -7.80
CA SER A 123 -18.28 0.79 -7.75
C SER A 123 -17.49 0.20 -6.59
N ILE A 124 -18.05 0.09 -5.38
CA ILE A 124 -17.36 -0.57 -4.26
C ILE A 124 -17.19 -2.07 -4.50
N TRP A 125 -18.17 -2.71 -5.11
CA TRP A 125 -18.06 -4.11 -5.50
C TRP A 125 -16.91 -4.30 -6.50
N SER A 126 -16.79 -3.43 -7.50
CA SER A 126 -15.74 -3.53 -8.51
C SER A 126 -14.37 -3.13 -7.97
N ALA A 127 -14.29 -2.07 -7.17
CA ALA A 127 -13.07 -1.59 -6.51
C ALA A 127 -12.47 -2.66 -5.57
N SER A 128 -13.31 -3.40 -4.86
CA SER A 128 -12.85 -4.48 -3.97
C SER A 128 -12.25 -5.68 -4.70
N ALA A 129 -12.37 -5.78 -6.03
CA ALA A 129 -11.68 -6.83 -6.80
C ALA A 129 -10.15 -6.74 -6.68
N GLY A 130 -9.60 -5.52 -6.59
CA GLY A 130 -8.18 -5.27 -6.41
C GLY A 130 -7.67 -5.84 -5.10
N PHE A 131 -8.42 -5.65 -4.01
CA PHE A 131 -8.10 -6.25 -2.71
C PHE A 131 -8.18 -7.76 -2.69
N SER A 132 -9.06 -8.37 -3.48
CA SER A 132 -9.07 -9.83 -3.62
C SER A 132 -7.76 -10.34 -4.25
N ALA A 133 -7.13 -9.57 -5.13
CA ALA A 133 -5.79 -9.89 -5.64
C ALA A 133 -4.71 -9.71 -4.56
N VAL A 134 -4.81 -8.67 -3.73
CA VAL A 134 -3.92 -8.46 -2.57
C VAL A 134 -3.98 -9.68 -1.62
N ILE A 135 -5.19 -10.16 -1.31
CA ILE A 135 -5.40 -11.36 -0.49
C ILE A 135 -4.66 -12.57 -1.05
N ARG A 136 -4.78 -12.83 -2.36
CA ARG A 136 -4.08 -13.93 -3.00
C ARG A 136 -2.56 -13.78 -2.93
N GLY A 137 -2.04 -12.58 -3.22
CA GLY A 137 -0.60 -12.30 -3.18
C GLY A 137 -0.02 -12.47 -1.78
N LEU A 138 -0.69 -11.97 -0.74
CA LEU A 138 -0.24 -12.13 0.64
C LEU A 138 -0.39 -13.56 1.14
N ASN A 139 -1.50 -14.24 0.83
CA ASN A 139 -1.64 -15.66 1.18
C ASN A 139 -0.47 -16.48 0.63
N LYS A 140 -0.07 -16.22 -0.62
CA LYS A 140 1.10 -16.83 -1.24
C LYS A 140 2.39 -16.50 -0.47
N ALA A 141 2.62 -15.23 -0.11
CA ALA A 141 3.79 -14.85 0.70
C ALA A 141 3.83 -15.55 2.07
N TYR A 142 2.68 -15.71 2.72
CA TYR A 142 2.56 -16.44 3.99
C TYR A 142 2.51 -17.98 3.82
N ASN A 143 2.69 -18.52 2.60
CA ASN A 143 2.54 -19.94 2.27
C ASN A 143 1.20 -20.54 2.76
N GLN A 144 0.12 -19.78 2.61
CA GLN A 144 -1.23 -20.18 2.99
C GLN A 144 -2.10 -20.37 1.76
N ASN A 145 -2.88 -21.44 1.78
CA ASN A 145 -4.02 -21.57 0.87
C ASN A 145 -5.22 -20.81 1.45
N GLU A 146 -6.03 -20.22 0.58
CA GLU A 146 -7.26 -19.55 1.02
C GLU A 146 -8.26 -20.60 1.49
N THR A 147 -8.60 -20.56 2.78
CA THR A 147 -9.56 -21.48 3.41
C THR A 147 -10.93 -20.83 3.63
N ARG A 148 -11.02 -19.50 3.49
CA ARG A 148 -12.25 -18.73 3.68
C ARG A 148 -13.11 -18.81 2.42
N GLY A 149 -14.43 -18.94 2.61
CA GLY A 149 -15.38 -18.91 1.49
C GLY A 149 -15.41 -17.55 0.77
N PHE A 150 -15.85 -17.56 -0.49
CA PHE A 150 -15.88 -16.39 -1.38
C PHE A 150 -16.51 -15.14 -0.73
N ILE A 151 -17.65 -15.29 -0.04
CA ILE A 151 -18.36 -14.19 0.61
C ILE A 151 -17.50 -13.53 1.70
N ARG A 152 -16.78 -14.31 2.51
CA ARG A 152 -15.91 -13.76 3.56
C ARG A 152 -14.73 -13.00 2.97
N VAL A 153 -14.09 -13.56 1.95
CA VAL A 153 -12.99 -12.88 1.21
C VAL A 153 -13.50 -11.57 0.61
N LYS A 154 -14.68 -11.59 0.00
CA LYS A 154 -15.30 -10.40 -0.60
C LYS A 154 -15.60 -9.31 0.44
N LEU A 155 -16.18 -9.67 1.58
CA LEU A 155 -16.44 -8.74 2.68
C LEU A 155 -15.14 -8.12 3.22
N ILE A 156 -14.09 -8.93 3.39
CA ILE A 156 -12.76 -8.41 3.78
C ILE A 156 -12.25 -7.41 2.73
N SER A 157 -12.32 -7.75 1.45
CA SER A 157 -11.90 -6.84 0.37
C SER A 157 -12.68 -5.52 0.36
N ILE A 158 -14.00 -5.56 0.59
CA ILE A 158 -14.85 -4.35 0.70
C ILE A 158 -14.44 -3.52 1.91
N LEU A 159 -14.26 -4.13 3.09
CA LEU A 159 -13.84 -3.42 4.30
C LEU A 159 -12.48 -2.73 4.13
N PHE A 160 -11.53 -3.39 3.48
CA PHE A 160 -10.23 -2.79 3.16
C PHE A 160 -10.35 -1.65 2.15
N THR A 161 -11.22 -1.77 1.16
CA THR A 161 -11.52 -0.69 0.21
C THR A 161 -12.08 0.53 0.96
N MET A 162 -13.05 0.32 1.86
CA MET A 162 -13.59 1.39 2.71
C MET A 162 -12.52 1.99 3.63
N THR A 163 -11.63 1.17 4.19
CA THR A 163 -10.54 1.63 5.06
C THR A 163 -9.61 2.59 4.31
N ILE A 164 -9.23 2.27 3.07
CA ILE A 164 -8.44 3.19 2.24
C ILE A 164 -9.20 4.50 2.02
N VAL A 165 -10.50 4.44 1.67
CA VAL A 165 -11.32 5.65 1.44
C VAL A 165 -11.35 6.53 2.68
N VAL A 166 -11.59 5.96 3.86
CA VAL A 166 -11.58 6.70 5.13
C VAL A 166 -10.22 7.34 5.38
N ILE A 167 -9.12 6.62 5.16
CA ILE A 167 -7.76 7.16 5.33
C ILE A 167 -7.52 8.33 4.36
N ILE A 168 -7.95 8.22 3.10
CA ILE A 168 -7.81 9.30 2.12
C ILE A 168 -8.63 10.52 2.55
N ILE A 169 -9.90 10.34 2.94
CA ILE A 169 -10.77 11.43 3.40
C ILE A 169 -10.16 12.12 4.63
N VAL A 170 -9.67 11.36 5.61
CA VAL A 170 -9.00 11.92 6.79
C VAL A 170 -7.76 12.73 6.40
N ASN A 171 -6.92 12.22 5.48
CA ASN A 171 -5.76 12.96 4.99
C ASN A 171 -6.15 14.23 4.22
N LEU A 172 -7.21 14.19 3.40
CA LEU A 172 -7.72 15.37 2.69
C LEU A 172 -8.25 16.43 3.66
N ILE A 173 -9.05 16.02 4.64
CA ILE A 173 -9.55 16.90 5.71
C ILE A 173 -8.36 17.54 6.44
N LEU A 174 -7.36 16.76 6.85
CA LEU A 174 -6.18 17.29 7.50
C LEU A 174 -5.42 18.32 6.65
N LEU A 175 -5.38 18.16 5.33
CA LEU A 175 -4.77 19.14 4.44
C LEU A 175 -5.57 20.44 4.34
N VAL A 176 -6.89 20.33 4.15
CA VAL A 176 -7.79 21.48 4.00
C VAL A 176 -7.89 22.25 5.31
N PHE A 177 -8.26 21.57 6.40
CA PHE A 177 -8.37 22.15 7.73
C PHE A 177 -7.01 22.56 8.29
N GLY A 178 -5.93 21.97 7.80
CA GLY A 178 -4.58 22.36 8.15
C GLY A 178 -4.24 23.80 7.84
N GLY A 179 -4.71 24.29 6.68
CA GLY A 179 -4.58 25.69 6.31
C GLY A 179 -5.35 26.62 7.26
N VAL A 180 -6.54 26.20 7.70
CA VAL A 180 -7.41 26.96 8.60
C VAL A 180 -6.81 27.04 10.01
N ILE A 181 -6.36 25.90 10.56
CA ILE A 181 -5.72 25.84 11.88
C ILE A 181 -4.42 26.65 11.87
N ARG A 182 -3.61 26.52 10.82
CA ARG A 182 -2.42 27.36 10.62
C ARG A 182 -2.77 28.83 10.61
N GLY A 183 -3.79 29.23 9.84
CA GLY A 183 -4.26 30.61 9.78
C GLY A 183 -4.79 31.14 11.12
N PHE A 184 -5.44 30.31 11.93
CA PHE A 184 -5.90 30.67 13.27
C PHE A 184 -4.72 30.84 14.25
N LEU A 185 -3.75 29.91 14.23
CA LEU A 185 -2.56 29.99 15.08
C LEU A 185 -1.68 31.20 14.76
N LEU A 186 -1.58 31.58 13.48
CA LEU A 186 -0.84 32.76 13.04
C LEU A 186 -1.49 34.09 13.50
N LYS A 187 -2.75 34.09 13.93
CA LYS A 187 -3.39 35.28 14.51
C LYS A 187 -2.97 35.56 15.94
N TYR A 188 -2.38 34.57 16.62
CA TYR A 188 -1.89 34.74 17.97
C TYR A 188 -0.36 34.88 17.94
N ASP A 189 0.15 36.00 18.44
CA ASP A 189 1.59 36.33 18.49
C ASP A 189 2.42 35.45 19.46
N TYR A 190 1.87 34.34 19.95
CA TYR A 190 2.57 33.42 20.85
C TYR A 190 3.71 32.66 20.15
N PHE A 191 3.64 32.46 18.84
CA PHE A 191 4.63 31.69 18.09
C PHE A 191 5.02 32.40 16.80
N SER A 192 6.29 32.28 16.41
CA SER A 192 6.74 32.85 15.14
C SER A 192 6.07 32.15 13.94
N PRO A 193 5.73 32.89 12.86
CA PRO A 193 5.16 32.29 11.66
C PRO A 193 6.01 31.17 11.06
N GLY A 194 7.33 31.27 11.19
CA GLY A 194 8.28 30.23 10.77
C GLY A 194 8.12 28.95 11.58
N PHE A 195 7.99 29.05 12.92
CA PHE A 195 7.80 27.90 13.80
C PHE A 195 6.48 27.18 13.52
N ILE A 196 5.37 27.91 13.38
CA ILE A 196 4.05 27.33 13.04
C ILE A 196 4.09 26.61 11.69
N THR A 197 4.77 27.20 10.70
CA THR A 197 4.90 26.59 9.36
C THR A 197 5.72 25.30 9.41
N TRP A 198 6.83 25.31 10.16
CA TRP A 198 7.70 24.16 10.31
C TRP A 198 6.99 23.00 11.04
N ILE A 199 6.34 23.29 12.18
CA ILE A 199 5.66 22.25 12.96
C ILE A 199 4.50 21.64 12.20
N TRP A 200 3.75 22.45 11.43
CA TRP A 200 2.67 21.98 10.58
C TRP A 200 3.19 21.08 9.45
N GLY A 201 4.30 21.47 8.82
CA GLY A 201 4.99 20.65 7.83
C GLY A 201 5.40 19.30 8.40
N ALA A 202 6.06 19.30 9.56
CA ALA A 202 6.49 18.08 10.24
C ALA A 202 5.30 17.17 10.61
N LEU A 203 4.24 17.74 11.19
CA LEU A 203 3.04 17.01 11.60
C LEU A 203 2.37 16.31 10.42
N LYS A 204 2.28 16.98 9.27
CA LYS A 204 1.75 16.38 8.02
C LYS A 204 2.50 15.11 7.64
N TYR A 205 3.84 15.15 7.59
CA TYR A 205 4.63 13.98 7.23
C TYR A 205 4.52 12.86 8.26
N VAL A 206 4.51 13.19 9.55
CA VAL A 206 4.33 12.21 10.64
C VAL A 206 2.98 11.48 10.49
N ILE A 207 1.90 12.22 10.23
CA ILE A 207 0.57 11.62 10.06
C ILE A 207 0.53 10.73 8.81
N ILE A 208 1.11 11.17 7.69
CA ILE A 208 1.17 10.37 6.46
C ILE A 208 1.93 9.06 6.73
N ILE A 209 3.13 9.14 7.30
CA ILE A 209 3.94 7.95 7.61
C ILE A 209 3.19 7.01 8.55
N PHE A 210 2.58 7.55 9.61
CA PHE A 210 1.84 6.75 10.59
C PHE A 210 0.62 6.08 9.97
N THR A 211 -0.20 6.81 9.22
CA THR A 211 -1.41 6.25 8.58
C THR A 211 -1.07 5.25 7.49
N THR A 212 -0.02 5.48 6.69
CA THR A 212 0.48 4.51 5.71
C THR A 212 1.02 3.25 6.39
N ASN A 213 1.78 3.39 7.47
CA ASN A 213 2.28 2.24 8.23
C ASN A 213 1.14 1.43 8.87
N PHE A 214 0.16 2.13 9.46
CA PHE A 214 -1.03 1.52 10.01
C PHE A 214 -1.81 0.74 8.93
N LEU A 215 -1.99 1.31 7.73
CA LEU A 215 -2.65 0.64 6.62
C LEU A 215 -1.95 -0.68 6.26
N PHE A 216 -0.62 -0.66 6.07
CA PHE A 216 0.14 -1.87 5.77
C PHE A 216 0.11 -2.88 6.93
N ALA A 217 0.16 -2.44 8.19
CA ALA A 217 0.09 -3.33 9.34
C ALA A 217 -1.28 -4.02 9.45
N VAL A 218 -2.38 -3.29 9.24
CA VAL A 218 -3.74 -3.85 9.19
C VAL A 218 -3.87 -4.84 8.03
N LEU A 219 -3.33 -4.50 6.87
CA LEU A 219 -3.30 -5.35 5.68
C LEU A 219 -2.54 -6.65 5.95
N TYR A 220 -1.32 -6.60 6.49
CA TYR A 220 -0.60 -7.82 6.83
C TYR A 220 -1.26 -8.66 7.93
N ARG A 221 -2.06 -8.06 8.81
CA ARG A 221 -2.72 -8.77 9.91
C ARG A 221 -4.01 -9.48 9.49
N TYR A 222 -4.87 -8.80 8.74
CA TYR A 222 -6.24 -9.27 8.51
C TYR A 222 -6.47 -9.86 7.12
N THR A 223 -5.58 -9.54 6.17
CA THR A 223 -5.71 -9.98 4.79
C THR A 223 -5.29 -11.45 4.61
N PRO A 224 -4.19 -11.95 5.19
CA PRO A 224 -3.83 -13.37 5.12
C PRO A 224 -4.83 -14.31 5.82
N ALA A 225 -4.92 -15.57 5.37
CA ALA A 225 -5.74 -16.60 6.02
C ALA A 225 -5.15 -17.07 7.36
N LYS A 226 -3.83 -16.90 7.56
CA LYS A 226 -3.17 -17.13 8.86
C LYS A 226 -3.49 -16.00 9.82
N ARG A 227 -3.84 -16.34 11.07
CA ARG A 227 -3.99 -15.37 12.15
C ARG A 227 -2.62 -14.91 12.63
N LEU A 228 -2.31 -13.63 12.45
CA LEU A 228 -1.05 -13.01 12.85
C LEU A 228 -1.28 -11.98 13.96
N THR A 229 -0.30 -11.82 14.84
CA THR A 229 -0.28 -10.82 15.90
C THR A 229 0.31 -9.49 15.41
N TRP A 230 0.07 -8.39 16.14
CA TRP A 230 0.64 -7.07 15.79
C TRP A 230 2.17 -7.11 15.72
N LYS A 231 2.82 -7.86 16.62
CA LYS A 231 4.28 -7.96 16.68
C LYS A 231 4.87 -8.61 15.41
N GLU A 232 4.16 -9.59 14.84
CA GLU A 232 4.61 -10.31 13.64
C GLU A 232 4.45 -9.51 12.35
N VAL A 233 3.60 -8.48 12.33
CA VAL A 233 3.28 -7.72 11.10
C VAL A 233 3.96 -6.36 10.99
N ILE A 234 4.34 -5.77 12.13
CA ILE A 234 4.95 -4.43 12.20
C ILE A 234 6.28 -4.36 11.43
N PRO A 235 7.22 -5.33 11.52
CA PRO A 235 8.50 -5.23 10.83
C PRO A 235 8.36 -5.07 9.31
N GLY A 236 7.51 -5.89 8.68
CA GLY A 236 7.18 -5.81 7.26
C GLY A 236 6.39 -4.56 6.93
N ALA A 237 5.48 -4.10 7.79
CA ALA A 237 4.78 -2.83 7.59
C ALA A 237 5.74 -1.64 7.54
N VAL A 238 6.70 -1.58 8.46
CA VAL A 238 7.73 -0.54 8.50
C VAL A 238 8.61 -0.59 7.26
N PHE A 239 9.09 -1.78 6.90
CA PHE A 239 9.87 -1.98 5.67
C PHE A 239 9.10 -1.48 4.44
N THR A 240 7.83 -1.87 4.31
CA THR A 240 6.98 -1.51 3.17
C THR A 240 6.74 -0.01 3.13
N THR A 241 6.41 0.63 4.26
CA THR A 241 6.23 2.09 4.30
C THR A 241 7.48 2.84 3.87
N ILE A 242 8.64 2.52 4.43
CA ILE A 242 9.91 3.21 4.13
C ILE A 242 10.27 3.02 2.65
N SER A 243 10.23 1.77 2.18
CA SER A 243 10.56 1.43 0.79
C SER A 243 9.58 2.06 -0.19
N TRP A 244 8.28 2.06 0.13
CA TRP A 244 7.23 2.65 -0.71
C TRP A 244 7.38 4.17 -0.82
N ILE A 245 7.72 4.86 0.28
CA ILE A 245 8.03 6.30 0.24
C ILE A 245 9.26 6.54 -0.64
N GLY A 246 10.36 5.81 -0.41
CA GLY A 246 11.59 5.97 -1.18
C GLY A 246 11.40 5.73 -2.67
N VAL A 247 10.69 4.65 -3.03
CA VAL A 247 10.36 4.35 -4.43
C VAL A 247 9.39 5.38 -5.01
N SER A 248 8.40 5.86 -4.26
CA SER A 248 7.48 6.88 -4.76
C SER A 248 8.19 8.21 -5.02
N LEU A 249 9.11 8.62 -4.15
CA LEU A 249 9.94 9.82 -4.36
C LEU A 249 10.88 9.65 -5.56
N GLY A 250 11.58 8.52 -5.65
CA GLY A 250 12.47 8.23 -6.78
C GLY A 250 11.72 8.13 -8.11
N PHE A 251 10.54 7.51 -8.10
CA PHE A 251 9.68 7.39 -9.27
C PHE A 251 9.11 8.76 -9.69
N SER A 252 8.67 9.58 -8.73
CA SER A 252 8.22 10.95 -8.99
C SER A 252 9.32 11.79 -9.62
N TYR A 253 10.55 11.72 -9.08
CA TYR A 253 11.71 12.37 -9.67
C TYR A 253 11.96 11.88 -11.11
N TYR A 254 11.94 10.55 -11.33
CA TYR A 254 12.14 9.97 -12.66
C TYR A 254 11.12 10.50 -13.68
N VAL A 255 9.82 10.43 -13.36
CA VAL A 255 8.74 10.84 -14.27
C VAL A 255 8.78 12.34 -14.56
N ASN A 256 9.00 13.17 -13.54
CA ASN A 256 8.99 14.63 -13.68
C ASN A 256 10.18 15.17 -14.49
N ASN A 257 11.32 14.47 -14.49
CA ASN A 257 12.50 14.88 -15.25
C ASN A 257 12.55 14.27 -16.66
N PHE A 258 11.75 13.23 -16.92
CA PHE A 258 11.66 12.60 -18.24
C PHE A 258 10.71 13.37 -19.14
N ASN A 259 11.20 14.50 -19.67
CA ASN A 259 10.47 15.54 -20.40
C ASN A 259 9.75 15.10 -21.72
N ASN A 260 9.76 13.80 -22.06
CA ASN A 260 9.29 13.27 -23.34
C ASN A 260 8.32 12.08 -23.25
N PHE A 261 8.02 11.51 -22.07
CA PHE A 261 7.07 10.36 -22.01
C PHE A 261 5.68 10.73 -22.54
N SER A 262 5.16 11.89 -22.16
CA SER A 262 3.87 12.40 -22.65
C SER A 262 3.89 12.77 -24.13
N ARG A 263 5.05 13.14 -24.71
CA ARG A 263 5.18 13.44 -26.14
C ARG A 263 5.11 12.20 -27.02
N PHE A 264 5.71 11.10 -26.58
CA PHE A 264 5.78 9.87 -27.38
C PHE A 264 4.56 8.95 -27.17
N TYR A 265 3.97 8.95 -25.98
CA TYR A 265 2.90 8.01 -25.62
C TYR A 265 1.54 8.67 -25.33
N GLY A 266 1.44 10.00 -25.30
CA GLY A 266 0.18 10.72 -25.06
C GLY A 266 -0.53 10.24 -23.78
N SER A 267 -1.85 10.00 -23.88
CA SER A 267 -2.68 9.48 -22.78
C SER A 267 -2.30 8.06 -22.33
N ILE A 268 -1.74 7.23 -23.21
CA ILE A 268 -1.27 5.88 -22.88
C ILE A 268 -0.08 5.95 -21.92
N GLY A 269 0.75 6.99 -22.05
CA GLY A 269 1.89 7.23 -21.15
C GLY A 269 1.48 7.32 -19.68
N ALA A 270 0.34 7.95 -19.39
CA ALA A 270 -0.20 8.05 -18.03
C ALA A 270 -0.54 6.68 -17.43
N VAL A 271 -1.15 5.79 -18.24
CA VAL A 271 -1.49 4.42 -17.82
C VAL A 271 -0.23 3.61 -17.58
N ILE A 272 0.78 3.72 -18.44
CA ILE A 272 2.07 3.01 -18.27
C ILE A 272 2.76 3.46 -16.97
N VAL A 273 2.78 4.78 -16.71
CA VAL A 273 3.35 5.35 -15.48
C VAL A 273 2.61 4.81 -14.25
N LEU A 274 1.28 4.83 -14.26
CA LEU A 274 0.47 4.31 -13.17
C LEU A 274 0.70 2.81 -12.96
N MET A 275 0.66 2.00 -14.02
CA MET A 275 0.90 0.56 -13.96
C MET A 275 2.28 0.25 -13.40
N THR A 276 3.30 1.01 -13.80
CA THR A 276 4.68 0.84 -13.31
C THR A 276 4.77 1.18 -11.83
N TRP A 277 4.17 2.29 -11.40
CA TRP A 277 4.17 2.68 -9.99
C TRP A 277 3.43 1.67 -9.10
N VAL A 278 2.25 1.19 -9.54
CA VAL A 278 1.48 0.16 -8.83
C VAL A 278 2.25 -1.17 -8.81
N PHE A 279 2.95 -1.51 -9.89
CA PHE A 279 3.80 -2.69 -9.98
C PHE A 279 4.95 -2.65 -8.97
N LEU A 280 5.69 -1.54 -8.91
CA LEU A 280 6.76 -1.36 -7.93
C LEU A 280 6.19 -1.39 -6.49
N SER A 281 5.05 -0.75 -6.26
CA SER A 281 4.35 -0.78 -4.97
C SER A 281 3.95 -2.21 -4.57
N SER A 282 3.50 -3.01 -5.54
CA SER A 282 3.11 -4.41 -5.34
C SER A 282 4.31 -5.27 -4.96
N ILE A 283 5.47 -5.07 -5.61
CA ILE A 283 6.72 -5.77 -5.26
C ILE A 283 7.09 -5.49 -3.80
N ILE A 284 7.13 -4.22 -3.41
CA ILE A 284 7.51 -3.80 -2.07
C ILE A 284 6.55 -4.41 -1.04
N MET A 285 5.25 -4.35 -1.31
CA MET A 285 4.24 -4.90 -0.42
C MET A 285 4.37 -6.42 -0.25
N LEU A 286 4.62 -7.16 -1.33
CA LEU A 286 4.82 -8.61 -1.21
C LEU A 286 6.12 -8.94 -0.47
N ILE A 287 7.22 -8.22 -0.72
CA ILE A 287 8.47 -8.37 0.03
C ILE A 287 8.25 -8.12 1.53
N GLY A 288 7.48 -7.09 1.91
CA GLY A 288 7.14 -6.86 3.32
C GLY A 288 6.32 -8.01 3.94
N GLY A 289 5.43 -8.63 3.16
CA GLY A 289 4.72 -9.85 3.55
C GLY A 289 5.68 -11.03 3.79
N GLU A 290 6.68 -11.19 2.92
CA GLU A 290 7.70 -12.23 3.06
C GLU A 290 8.59 -12.03 4.30
N ILE A 291 8.97 -10.79 4.58
CA ILE A 291 9.71 -10.43 5.80
C ILE A 291 8.91 -10.86 7.03
N ASN A 292 7.63 -10.50 7.10
CA ASN A 292 6.76 -10.90 8.19
C ASN A 292 6.62 -12.43 8.30
N ALA A 293 6.45 -13.12 7.17
CA ALA A 293 6.34 -14.57 7.15
C ALA A 293 7.61 -15.25 7.69
N LEU A 294 8.79 -14.77 7.29
CA LEU A 294 10.08 -15.29 7.74
C LEU A 294 10.29 -15.04 9.24
N ILE A 295 10.00 -13.83 9.73
CA ILE A 295 10.14 -13.49 11.16
C ILE A 295 9.20 -14.35 12.01
N ALA A 296 7.92 -14.46 11.63
CA ALA A 296 6.95 -15.28 12.35
C ALA A 296 7.39 -16.76 12.43
N LEU A 297 7.97 -17.30 11.35
CA LEU A 297 8.51 -18.67 11.34
C LEU A 297 9.71 -18.85 12.27
N MET A 298 10.58 -17.84 12.38
CA MET A 298 11.72 -17.86 13.30
C MET A 298 11.25 -17.81 14.77
N GLU A 299 10.24 -16.99 15.08
CA GLU A 299 9.65 -16.88 16.43
C GLU A 299 8.86 -18.13 16.84
N GLU A 300 8.01 -18.66 15.97
CA GLU A 300 7.23 -19.88 16.25
C GLU A 300 8.17 -21.04 16.60
N LYS A 301 9.25 -21.16 15.81
CA LYS A 301 10.29 -22.14 16.08
C LYS A 301 11.25 -21.72 17.16
N SER A 302 11.26 -20.54 17.76
CA SER A 302 12.04 -20.28 18.98
C SER A 302 11.30 -20.78 20.22
N ARG A 303 9.95 -20.77 20.20
CA ARG A 303 9.11 -21.23 21.32
C ARG A 303 9.03 -22.75 21.51
N ILE A 304 9.30 -23.56 20.47
CA ILE A 304 9.14 -25.03 20.48
C ILE A 304 10.45 -25.79 20.87
N SER A 305 11.40 -25.19 21.60
CA SER A 305 12.60 -25.85 22.18
C SER A 305 12.84 -25.29 23.55
#